data_AF-A0AA44G9V7-F1
#
_entry.id   AF-A0AA44G9V7-F1
#
_cell.length_a   1.000
_cell.length_b   1.000
_cell.length_c   1.000
_cell.angle_alpha   90.00
_cell.angle_beta   90.00
_cell.angle_gamma   90.00
#
_symmetry.space_group_name_H-M   'P 1'
#
loop_
_entity.id
_entity.type
_entity.pdbx_description
1 polymer ?
#
loop_
_entity_poly.entity_id
_entity_poly.type
_entity_poly.pdbx_seq_one_letter_code
_entity_poly.pdbx_strand_id
1 'polypeptide(L)'
;MFDIGFWELILISVLGLVVLGPERLPVAIRSVVRFISSAKSMANNVKDELEHELKVHELQENLKKAENLGMKDMSPELRESVEELKEAAKSVQQPYKQPSENSSTASSPKSQD
;
A
#
# COMPACT_ATOMS: atom_id res chain seq x y z
N MET A 1 -1.29 -14.35 5.76
CA MET A 1 -2.18 -15.51 6.05
C MET A 1 -3.59 -15.18 5.56
N PHE A 2 -3.77 -15.25 4.25
CA PHE A 2 -5.07 -15.22 3.57
C PHE A 2 -4.95 -16.20 2.42
N ASP A 3 -4.72 -17.47 2.75
CA ASP A 3 -4.67 -18.57 1.80
C ASP A 3 -6.10 -18.99 1.43
N ILE A 4 -6.95 -18.02 1.06
CA ILE A 4 -8.31 -18.29 0.60
C ILE A 4 -8.24 -18.56 -0.90
N GLY A 5 -8.30 -19.84 -1.25
CA GLY A 5 -8.35 -20.31 -2.63
C GLY A 5 -9.70 -20.03 -3.29
N PHE A 6 -9.72 -20.17 -4.62
CA PHE A 6 -10.95 -20.03 -5.42
C PHE A 6 -12.07 -20.97 -4.93
N TRP A 7 -11.72 -22.19 -4.54
CA TRP A 7 -12.68 -23.17 -4.01
C TRP A 7 -13.31 -22.75 -2.69
N GLU A 8 -12.56 -22.10 -1.80
CA GLU A 8 -13.07 -21.61 -0.53
C GLU A 8 -14.02 -20.42 -0.73
N LEU A 9 -13.73 -19.53 -1.68
CA LEU A 9 -14.65 -18.45 -2.05
C LEU A 9 -15.99 -18.99 -2.57
N ILE A 10 -15.97 -20.03 -3.40
CA ILE A 10 -17.21 -20.68 -3.86
C ILE A 10 -17.98 -21.24 -2.68
N LEU A 11 -17.31 -21.97 -1.78
CA LEU A 11 -17.96 -22.58 -0.62
C LEU A 11 -18.62 -21.52 0.28
N ILE A 12 -17.91 -20.43 0.56
CA ILE A 12 -18.44 -19.28 1.33
C ILE A 12 -19.62 -18.64 0.59
N SER A 13 -19.55 -18.50 -0.74
CA SER A 13 -20.63 -17.94 -1.53
C SER A 13 -21.89 -18.81 -1.45
N VAL A 14 -21.76 -20.14 -1.62
CA VAL A 14 -22.88 -21.07 -1.47
C VAL A 14 -23.45 -21.03 -0.05
N LEU A 15 -22.59 -21.05 0.97
CA LEU A 15 -23.04 -20.94 2.36
C LEU A 15 -23.79 -19.63 2.62
N GLY A 16 -23.29 -18.51 2.09
CA GLY A 16 -23.95 -17.22 2.16
C GLY A 16 -25.33 -17.23 1.50
N LEU A 17 -25.46 -17.88 0.34
CA LEU A 17 -26.74 -18.04 -0.35
C LEU A 17 -27.72 -18.91 0.44
N VAL A 18 -27.26 -19.95 1.13
CA VAL A 18 -28.13 -20.83 1.93
C VAL A 18 -28.58 -20.14 3.23
N VAL A 19 -27.66 -19.48 3.93
CA VAL A 19 -27.94 -18.84 5.23
C VAL A 19 -28.81 -17.60 5.06
N LEU A 20 -28.43 -16.72 4.14
CA LEU A 20 -29.09 -15.43 3.95
C LEU A 20 -30.21 -15.51 2.90
N GLY A 21 -30.10 -16.43 1.95
CA GLY A 21 -30.98 -16.53 0.78
C GLY A 21 -30.43 -15.74 -0.42
N PRO A 22 -30.64 -16.25 -1.66
CA PRO A 22 -30.15 -15.61 -2.89
C PRO A 22 -30.74 -14.21 -3.12
N GLU A 23 -31.96 -13.97 -2.67
CA GLU A 23 -32.63 -12.68 -2.81
C GLU A 23 -32.08 -11.60 -1.86
N ARG A 24 -31.58 -12.00 -0.69
CA ARG A 24 -31.17 -11.08 0.38
C ARG A 24 -29.68 -10.75 0.35
N LEU A 25 -28.84 -11.66 -0.15
CA LEU A 25 -27.41 -11.46 -0.34
C LEU A 25 -27.08 -10.18 -1.16
N PRO A 26 -27.66 -9.94 -2.36
CA PRO A 26 -27.37 -8.73 -3.13
C PRO A 26 -27.81 -7.45 -2.42
N VAL A 27 -28.90 -7.50 -1.64
CA VAL A 27 -29.37 -6.37 -0.84
C VAL A 27 -28.38 -6.07 0.30
N ALA A 28 -27.88 -7.10 0.99
CA ALA A 28 -26.90 -6.94 2.05
C ALA A 28 -25.58 -6.33 1.56
N ILE A 29 -25.06 -6.81 0.41
CA ILE A 29 -23.86 -6.23 -0.22
C ILE A 29 -24.07 -4.75 -0.50
N ARG A 30 -25.22 -4.38 -1.12
CA ARG A 30 -25.52 -2.97 -1.43
C ARG A 30 -25.57 -2.10 -0.18
N SER A 31 -26.11 -2.60 0.92
CA SER A 31 -26.16 -1.88 2.19
C SER A 31 -24.77 -1.66 2.78
N VAL A 32 -23.94 -2.70 2.81
CA VAL A 32 -22.55 -2.62 3.31
C VAL A 32 -21.72 -1.67 2.45
N VAL A 33 -21.80 -1.81 1.12
CA VAL A 33 -21.08 -0.94 0.18
C VAL A 33 -21.54 0.52 0.32
N ARG A 34 -22.85 0.77 0.46
CA ARG A 34 -23.37 2.12 0.70
C ARG A 34 -22.83 2.69 2.01
N PHE A 35 -22.81 1.90 3.08
CA PHE A 35 -22.29 2.34 4.36
C PHE A 35 -20.81 2.72 4.28
N ILE A 36 -20.00 1.85 3.68
CA ILE A 36 -18.57 2.11 3.45
C ILE A 36 -18.38 3.34 2.57
N SER A 37 -19.15 3.47 1.49
CA SER A 37 -19.10 4.62 0.59
C SER A 37 -19.46 5.91 1.31
N SER A 38 -20.51 5.93 2.13
CA SER A 38 -20.91 7.10 2.90
C SER A 38 -19.84 7.50 3.92
N ALA A 39 -19.27 6.53 4.63
CA ALA A 39 -18.17 6.78 5.57
C ALA A 39 -16.93 7.34 4.85
N LYS A 40 -16.58 6.78 3.69
CA LYS A 40 -15.48 7.27 2.85
C LYS A 40 -15.73 8.70 2.37
N SER A 41 -16.93 8.99 1.87
CA SER A 41 -17.30 10.34 1.42
C SER A 41 -17.28 11.35 2.57
N MET A 42 -17.76 10.97 3.75
CA MET A 42 -17.68 11.83 4.94
C MET A 42 -16.24 12.12 5.34
N ALA A 43 -15.36 11.10 5.34
CA ALA A 43 -13.94 11.29 5.61
C ALA A 43 -13.26 12.20 4.58
N ASN A 44 -13.64 12.09 3.30
CA ASN A 44 -13.14 12.96 2.24
C ASN A 44 -13.63 14.39 2.40
N ASN A 45 -14.91 14.62 2.68
CA ASN A 45 -15.44 15.97 2.89
C ASN A 45 -14.77 16.65 4.10
N VAL A 46 -14.53 15.92 5.20
CA VAL A 46 -13.81 16.43 6.36
C VAL A 46 -12.35 16.75 6.00
N LYS A 47 -11.69 15.91 5.19
CA LYS A 47 -10.35 16.23 4.65
C LYS A 47 -10.38 17.50 3.81
N ASP A 48 -11.34 17.63 2.91
CA ASP A 48 -11.46 18.77 2.00
C ASP A 48 -11.73 20.08 2.77
N GLU A 49 -12.60 20.04 3.80
CA GLU A 49 -12.86 21.17 4.70
C GLU A 49 -11.63 21.54 5.55
N LEU A 50 -10.92 20.54 6.10
CA LEU A 50 -9.66 20.75 6.83
C LEU A 50 -8.54 21.27 5.92
N GLU A 51 -8.48 20.83 4.68
CA GLU A 51 -7.55 21.34 3.66
C GLU A 51 -7.88 22.79 3.27
N HIS A 52 -9.15 23.18 3.29
CA HIS A 52 -9.58 24.53 2.92
C HIS A 52 -9.45 25.57 4.05
N GLU A 53 -9.53 25.16 5.33
CA GLU A 53 -9.50 26.10 6.47
C GLU A 53 -8.33 25.92 7.46
N LEU A 54 -7.80 24.71 7.68
CA LEU A 54 -6.79 24.44 8.72
C LEU A 54 -5.75 23.39 8.28
N LYS A 55 -4.73 23.88 7.58
CA LYS A 55 -3.33 23.51 7.80
C LYS A 55 -3.06 21.99 7.84
N VAL A 56 -3.04 21.37 6.66
CA VAL A 56 -2.47 20.02 6.40
C VAL A 56 -1.14 19.76 7.13
N HIS A 57 -0.37 20.82 7.39
CA HIS A 57 0.86 20.79 8.18
C HIS A 57 0.69 20.26 9.61
N GLU A 58 -0.41 20.58 10.32
CA GLU A 58 -0.59 20.15 11.72
C GLU A 58 -1.00 18.68 11.84
N LEU A 59 -1.82 18.16 10.91
CA LEU A 59 -2.10 16.73 10.86
C LEU A 59 -0.85 15.95 10.40
N GLN A 60 -0.12 16.43 9.39
CA GLN A 60 1.16 15.81 9.02
C GLN A 60 2.15 15.82 10.19
N GLU A 61 2.24 16.92 10.96
CA GLU A 61 3.08 16.96 12.15
C GLU A 61 2.60 16.00 13.23
N ASN A 62 1.30 15.90 13.51
CA ASN A 62 0.77 14.96 14.50
C ASN A 62 0.94 13.50 14.07
N LEU A 63 0.75 13.17 12.78
CA LEU A 63 1.05 11.86 12.24
C LEU A 63 2.55 11.56 12.30
N LYS A 64 3.41 12.51 11.92
CA LYS A 64 4.88 12.37 12.00
C LYS A 64 5.36 12.26 13.45
N LYS A 65 4.67 12.90 14.40
CA LYS A 65 4.96 12.82 15.84
C LYS A 65 4.48 11.50 16.42
N ALA A 66 3.31 11.00 16.02
CA ALA A 66 2.80 9.67 16.38
C ALA A 66 3.68 8.55 15.80
N GLU A 67 4.14 8.69 14.55
CA GLU A 67 5.13 7.81 13.94
C GLU A 67 6.46 7.86 14.72
N ASN A 68 6.99 9.05 15.01
CA ASN A 68 8.23 9.20 15.79
C ASN A 68 8.11 8.68 17.24
N LEU A 69 6.95 8.81 17.88
CA LEU A 69 6.69 8.23 19.19
C LEU A 69 6.64 6.71 19.08
N GLY A 70 5.93 6.19 18.09
CA GLY A 70 5.91 4.76 17.76
C GLY A 70 7.30 4.20 17.46
N MET A 71 8.18 4.96 16.79
CA MET A 71 9.57 4.60 16.50
C MET A 71 10.52 4.67 17.70
N LYS A 72 10.21 5.49 18.71
CA LYS A 72 11.02 5.63 19.94
C LYS A 72 10.79 4.48 20.92
N ASP A 73 9.58 3.90 20.92
CA ASP A 73 9.22 2.76 21.78
C ASP A 73 9.44 1.39 21.10
N MET A 74 10.11 1.33 19.93
CA MET A 74 10.40 0.07 19.23
C MET A 74 11.57 -0.69 19.85
N SER A 75 11.40 -2.01 20.02
CA SER A 75 12.51 -2.95 20.27
C SER A 75 13.55 -2.88 19.14
N PRO A 76 14.83 -3.18 19.40
CA PRO A 76 15.90 -3.09 18.39
C PRO A 76 15.59 -3.88 17.11
N GLU A 77 14.91 -5.03 17.21
CA GLU A 77 14.49 -5.86 16.07
C GLU A 77 13.49 -5.15 15.14
N LEU A 78 12.57 -4.36 15.68
CA LEU A 78 11.55 -3.69 14.87
C LEU A 78 12.13 -2.46 14.15
N ARG A 79 13.17 -1.83 14.71
CA ARG A 79 13.90 -0.73 14.05
C ARG A 79 14.65 -1.23 12.82
N GLU A 80 15.29 -2.40 12.92
CA GLU A 80 15.97 -3.05 11.81
C GLU A 80 14.98 -3.40 10.69
N SER A 81 13.83 -3.96 11.06
CA SER A 81 12.75 -4.30 10.12
C SER A 81 12.20 -3.06 9.39
N VAL A 82 12.06 -1.93 10.10
CA VAL A 82 11.58 -0.67 9.51
C VAL A 82 12.64 -0.04 8.59
N GLU A 83 13.93 -0.14 8.93
CA GLU A 83 15.03 0.33 8.08
C GLU A 83 15.11 -0.48 6.78
N GLU A 84 14.98 -1.81 6.86
CA GLU A 84 14.94 -2.71 5.70
C GLU A 84 13.73 -2.43 4.80
N LEU A 85 12.53 -2.24 5.39
CA LEU A 85 11.33 -1.86 4.65
C LEU A 85 11.49 -0.50 3.97
N LYS A 86 12.17 0.46 4.62
CA LYS A 86 12.45 1.79 4.07
C LYS A 86 13.47 1.71 2.92
N GLU A 87 14.45 0.83 3.01
CA GLU A 87 15.43 0.58 1.95
C GLU A 87 14.79 -0.13 0.75
N ALA A 88 13.96 -1.13 1.00
CA ALA A 88 13.18 -1.83 -0.02
C ALA A 88 12.16 -0.89 -0.71
N ALA A 89 11.50 -0.01 0.03
CA ALA A 89 10.60 0.99 -0.55
C ALA A 89 11.36 1.99 -1.43
N LYS A 90 12.57 2.41 -1.02
CA LYS A 90 13.43 3.30 -1.84
C LYS A 90 13.93 2.63 -3.11
N SER A 91 14.31 1.35 -3.05
CA SER A 91 14.79 0.62 -4.23
C SER A 91 13.70 0.39 -5.27
N VAL A 92 12.46 0.15 -4.82
CA VAL A 92 11.28 0.04 -5.71
C VAL A 92 10.91 1.39 -6.34
N GLN A 93 11.18 2.50 -5.66
CA GLN A 93 10.87 3.85 -6.17
C GLN A 93 11.92 4.39 -7.17
N GLN A 94 13.02 3.67 -7.41
CA GLN A 94 14.04 4.00 -8.41
C GLN A 94 14.25 2.87 -9.45
N PRO A 95 13.30 2.63 -10.38
CA PRO A 95 13.49 1.63 -11.43
C PRO A 95 14.35 2.11 -12.63
N TYR A 96 14.87 3.35 -12.65
CA TYR A 96 15.64 3.86 -13.78
C TYR A 96 16.85 4.71 -13.35
N LYS A 97 17.91 4.04 -12.90
CA LYS A 97 19.29 4.49 -13.17
C LYS A 97 20.07 3.29 -13.70
N GLN A 98 19.91 3.07 -15.00
CA GLN A 98 20.67 2.12 -15.78
C GLN A 98 22.13 2.60 -15.84
N PRO A 99 23.12 1.81 -15.40
CA PRO A 99 24.52 2.13 -15.65
C PRO A 99 24.80 1.84 -17.13
N SER A 100 24.75 2.88 -17.95
CA SER A 100 25.36 2.88 -19.28
C SER A 100 26.87 3.08 -19.11
N GLU A 101 27.58 2.00 -18.83
CA GLU A 101 29.04 1.91 -18.97
C GLU A 101 29.36 0.55 -19.56
N ASN A 102 29.59 0.52 -20.87
CA ASN A 102 30.63 -0.27 -21.55
C ASN A 102 30.32 -0.33 -23.04
N SER A 103 30.82 0.64 -23.80
CA SER A 103 31.35 0.42 -25.17
C SER A 103 31.72 1.74 -25.84
N SER A 104 32.91 2.24 -25.51
CA SER A 104 33.78 3.11 -26.33
C SER A 104 34.99 3.39 -25.41
N THR A 105 36.23 2.92 -25.65
CA THR A 105 37.07 3.29 -26.79
C THR A 105 38.41 2.54 -26.69
N ALA A 106 38.97 2.13 -27.85
CA ALA A 106 40.41 1.93 -28.15
C ALA A 106 41.19 0.81 -27.41
N SER A 107 42.13 0.07 -27.99
CA SER A 107 42.82 0.10 -29.28
C SER A 107 43.79 -1.10 -29.35
N SER A 108 43.94 -1.74 -30.53
CA SER A 108 45.24 -2.02 -31.16
C SER A 108 45.11 -2.95 -32.38
N PRO A 109 45.63 -2.55 -33.56
CA PRO A 109 45.84 -3.41 -34.71
C PRO A 109 47.26 -4.01 -34.67
N LYS A 110 47.44 -5.33 -34.86
CA LYS A 110 48.72 -5.89 -35.31
C LYS A 110 48.65 -7.36 -35.73
N SER A 111 48.91 -7.58 -37.03
CA SER A 111 49.84 -8.56 -37.64
C SER A 111 49.82 -10.05 -37.24
N GLN A 112 49.58 -10.88 -38.27
CA GLN A 112 50.31 -12.10 -38.71
C GLN A 112 50.68 -13.17 -37.65
N ASP A 113 50.13 -14.38 -37.81
CA ASP A 113 50.77 -15.50 -38.54
C ASP A 113 49.68 -16.46 -39.05
#